data_AF-A0A081RV96-F1
#
_entry.id   AF-A0A081RV96-F1
#
_cell.length_a   1.000
_cell.length_b   1.000
_cell.length_c   1.000
_cell.angle_alpha   90.00
_cell.angle_beta   90.00
_cell.angle_gamma   90.00
#
_symmetry.space_group_name_H-M   'P 1'
#
loop_
_entity.id
_entity.type
_entity.pdbx_description
1 polymer ?
#
loop_
_entity_poly.entity_id
_entity_poly.type
_entity_poly.pdbx_seq_one_letter_code
_entity_poly.pdbx_strand_id
1 'polypeptide(L)'
;MTDTGDYGDVIFGLFRLLGYRFYPRIADTGGARFWRIDPKADYGPFNPISSHRLNFGKKVEPHWDDILRLIASLKLGRLNVMSIAEIGRADKTIHMLTYLDDENKRRRTLQQLNPRKGGTTKRRSV
;
A
#
# COMPACT_ATOMS: atom_id res chain seq x y z
N MET A 1 -8.75 5.03 5.49
CA MET A 1 -7.55 4.55 6.20
C MET A 1 -6.55 4.16 5.14
N THR A 2 -5.42 4.86 5.07
CA THR A 2 -4.36 4.57 4.10
C THR A 2 -3.35 3.68 4.79
N ASP A 3 -3.27 2.43 4.36
CA ASP A 3 -2.41 1.42 4.96
C ASP A 3 -0.94 1.79 4.69
N THR A 4 -0.18 2.11 5.73
CA THR A 4 1.26 2.45 5.62
C THR A 4 2.05 1.32 4.95
N GLY A 5 1.56 0.08 4.99
CA GLY A 5 2.15 -1.08 4.34
C GLY A 5 2.11 -1.01 2.80
N ASP A 6 0.99 -0.62 2.21
CA ASP A 6 0.82 -0.62 0.74
C ASP A 6 1.67 0.47 0.05
N TYR A 7 1.83 1.63 0.69
CA TYR A 7 2.73 2.67 0.19
C TYR A 7 4.21 2.26 0.31
N GLY A 8 4.57 1.49 1.33
CA GLY A 8 5.93 0.98 1.52
C GLY A 8 6.37 0.08 0.36
N ASP A 9 5.53 -0.88 -0.02
CA ASP A 9 5.82 -1.84 -1.10
C ASP A 9 6.04 -1.13 -2.45
N VAL A 10 5.28 -0.05 -2.73
CA VAL A 10 5.46 0.77 -3.94
C VAL A 10 6.84 1.44 -3.96
N ILE A 11 7.29 1.99 -2.82
CA ILE A 11 8.61 2.62 -2.72
C ILE A 11 9.71 1.57 -2.90
N PHE A 12 9.61 0.41 -2.25
CA PHE A 12 10.57 -0.70 -2.45
C PHE A 12 10.66 -1.13 -3.92
N GLY A 13 9.51 -1.29 -4.60
CA GLY A 13 9.44 -1.61 -6.02
C GLY A 13 10.10 -0.55 -6.90
N LEU A 14 9.82 0.74 -6.63
CA LEU A 14 10.39 1.85 -7.37
C LEU A 14 11.91 1.92 -7.27
N PHE A 15 12.46 1.84 -6.04
CA PHE A 15 13.91 1.85 -5.83
C PHE A 15 14.58 0.66 -6.52
N ARG A 16 13.99 -0.54 -6.42
CA ARG A 16 14.49 -1.75 -7.07
C ARG A 16 14.56 -1.62 -8.59
N LEU A 17 13.54 -1.03 -9.21
CA LEU A 17 13.48 -0.80 -10.66
C LEU A 17 14.45 0.30 -11.13
N LEU A 18 14.68 1.31 -10.29
CA LEU A 18 15.68 2.34 -10.57
C LEU A 18 17.12 1.82 -10.45
N GLY A 19 17.33 0.66 -9.85
CA GLY A 19 18.65 0.04 -9.63
C GLY A 19 19.27 0.39 -8.28
N TYR A 20 18.49 0.94 -7.36
CA TYR A 20 18.93 1.26 -6.01
C TYR A 20 18.51 0.18 -5.01
N ARG A 21 19.31 0.01 -3.96
CA ARG A 21 18.96 -0.84 -2.83
C ARG A 21 18.42 0.02 -1.69
N PHE A 22 17.14 -0.11 -1.40
CA PHE A 22 16.49 0.62 -0.32
C PHE A 22 16.60 -0.17 0.99
N TYR A 23 17.06 0.49 2.07
CA TYR A 23 17.25 -0.11 3.40
C TYR A 23 16.60 0.77 4.48
N PRO A 24 15.27 0.80 4.58
CA PRO A 24 14.58 1.59 5.60
C PRO A 24 14.74 0.95 6.97
N ARG A 25 14.76 1.78 8.02
CA ARG A 25 14.68 1.30 9.40
C ARG A 25 13.26 0.79 9.65
N ILE A 26 13.14 -0.51 9.86
CA ILE A 26 11.85 -1.15 10.16
C ILE A 26 11.59 -0.97 11.66
N ALA A 27 10.58 -0.17 12.01
CA ALA A 27 10.25 0.14 13.40
C ALA A 27 9.39 -0.95 14.06
N ASP A 28 8.59 -1.68 13.28
CA ASP A 28 7.76 -2.80 13.73
C ASP A 28 7.65 -3.83 12.60
N THR A 29 8.07 -5.07 12.85
CA THR A 29 7.97 -6.20 11.91
C THR A 29 6.75 -7.09 12.18
N GLY A 30 6.00 -6.87 13.27
CA GLY A 30 4.90 -7.73 13.72
C GLY A 30 3.73 -7.80 12.75
N GLY A 31 3.55 -6.78 11.89
CA GLY A 31 2.54 -6.73 10.83
C GLY A 31 3.08 -6.96 9.41
N ALA A 32 4.35 -7.33 9.24
CA ALA A 32 4.96 -7.46 7.92
C ALA A 32 4.38 -8.64 7.13
N ARG A 33 3.95 -8.40 5.90
CA ARG A 33 3.48 -9.44 4.98
C ARG A 33 4.66 -9.97 4.17
N PHE A 34 4.95 -11.26 4.29
CA PHE A 34 5.95 -11.92 3.47
C PHE A 34 5.29 -12.60 2.28
N TRP A 35 5.80 -12.27 1.09
CA TRP A 35 5.24 -12.70 -0.18
C TRP A 35 6.12 -13.75 -0.88
N ARG A 36 5.48 -14.71 -1.53
CA ARG A 36 6.12 -15.74 -2.37
C ARG A 36 5.91 -15.42 -3.84
N ILE A 37 6.96 -15.60 -4.62
CA ILE A 37 6.94 -15.48 -6.08
C ILE A 37 6.32 -16.76 -6.67
N ASP A 38 6.89 -17.90 -6.31
CA ASP A 38 6.36 -19.22 -6.67
C ASP A 38 5.58 -19.82 -5.48
N PRO A 39 4.27 -20.08 -5.63
CA PRO A 39 3.45 -20.77 -4.64
C PRO A 39 3.88 -22.21 -4.32
N LYS A 40 4.60 -22.88 -5.22
CA LYS A 40 4.94 -24.30 -5.14
C LYS A 40 6.38 -24.56 -4.68
N ALA A 41 7.29 -23.60 -4.85
CA ALA A 41 8.68 -23.74 -4.41
C ALA A 41 8.76 -23.89 -2.90
N ASP A 42 9.74 -24.63 -2.35
CA ASP A 42 9.93 -24.78 -0.90
C ASP A 42 10.81 -23.64 -0.34
N TYR A 43 10.31 -22.91 0.66
CA TYR A 43 11.03 -21.80 1.33
C TYR A 43 11.61 -22.24 2.69
N GLY A 44 11.58 -23.53 2.99
CA GLY A 44 12.12 -24.13 4.21
C GLY A 44 11.48 -23.55 5.48
N PRO A 45 12.28 -23.08 6.45
CA PRO A 45 11.78 -22.51 7.70
C PRO A 45 10.84 -21.30 7.54
N PHE A 46 10.87 -20.65 6.37
CA PHE A 46 10.06 -19.45 6.10
C PHE A 46 8.69 -19.75 5.49
N ASN A 47 8.38 -21.02 5.18
CA ASN A 47 7.06 -21.42 4.70
C ASN A 47 5.89 -20.92 5.58
N PRO A 48 5.96 -20.94 6.93
CA PRO A 48 4.86 -20.51 7.78
C PRO A 48 4.56 -19.00 7.72
N ILE A 49 5.60 -18.17 7.52
CA ILE A 49 5.44 -16.71 7.50
C ILE A 49 5.14 -16.16 6.10
N SER A 50 5.46 -16.91 5.05
CA SER A 50 5.33 -16.52 3.66
C SER A 50 3.99 -16.94 3.04
N SER A 51 2.89 -16.62 3.72
CA SER A 51 1.55 -17.07 3.30
C SER A 51 0.98 -16.31 2.10
N HIS A 52 1.54 -15.14 1.75
CA HIS A 52 1.00 -14.30 0.68
C HIS A 52 1.63 -14.64 -0.68
N ARG A 53 0.85 -14.58 -1.76
CA ARG A 53 1.29 -14.94 -3.11
C ARG A 53 1.25 -13.75 -4.05
N LEU A 54 2.34 -13.53 -4.78
CA LEU A 54 2.38 -12.52 -5.83
C LEU A 54 1.60 -13.02 -7.04
N ASN A 55 0.95 -12.09 -7.74
CA ASN A 55 0.24 -12.37 -8.97
C ASN A 55 0.86 -11.57 -10.12
N PHE A 56 2.06 -11.96 -10.53
CA PHE A 56 2.80 -11.27 -11.59
C PHE A 56 2.05 -11.25 -12.92
N GLY A 57 1.53 -12.39 -13.36
CA GLY A 57 0.86 -12.50 -14.66
C GLY A 57 -0.40 -11.65 -14.79
N LYS A 58 -1.14 -11.43 -13.69
CA LYS A 58 -2.33 -10.57 -13.72
C LYS A 58 -2.04 -9.10 -13.41
N LYS A 59 -1.08 -8.81 -12.52
CA LYS A 59 -0.88 -7.45 -12.00
C LYS A 59 0.32 -6.71 -12.60
N VAL A 60 1.34 -7.41 -13.06
CA VAL A 60 2.62 -6.81 -13.50
C VAL A 60 2.77 -6.93 -15.01
N GLU A 61 2.57 -8.14 -15.54
CA GLU A 61 2.77 -8.44 -16.96
C GLU A 61 1.96 -7.54 -17.90
N PRO A 62 0.66 -7.25 -17.66
CA PRO A 62 -0.11 -6.38 -18.55
C PRO A 62 0.34 -4.92 -18.58
N HIS A 63 1.10 -4.48 -17.58
CA HIS A 63 1.53 -3.08 -17.40
C HIS A 63 3.04 -2.91 -17.53
N TRP A 64 3.75 -3.94 -17.99
CA TRP A 64 5.21 -3.95 -17.99
C TRP A 64 5.82 -2.77 -18.75
N ASP A 65 5.30 -2.48 -19.95
CA ASP A 65 5.80 -1.38 -20.77
C ASP A 65 5.58 -0.01 -20.12
N ASP A 66 4.43 0.20 -19.47
CA ASP A 66 4.13 1.46 -18.78
C ASP A 66 5.01 1.64 -17.54
N ILE A 67 5.29 0.55 -16.81
CA ILE A 67 6.26 0.55 -15.71
C ILE A 67 7.62 0.97 -16.25
N LEU A 68 8.11 0.36 -17.33
CA LEU A 68 9.41 0.73 -17.92
C LEU A 68 9.45 2.19 -18.38
N ARG A 69 8.38 2.70 -18.99
CA ARG A 69 8.26 4.11 -19.41
C ARG A 69 8.31 5.07 -18.24
N LEU A 70 7.63 4.75 -17.13
CA LEU A 70 7.68 5.53 -15.90
C LEU A 70 9.12 5.60 -15.36
N ILE A 71 9.76 4.44 -15.23
CA ILE A 71 11.14 4.32 -14.72
C ILE A 71 12.13 5.07 -15.61
N ALA A 72 12.01 4.93 -16.93
CA ALA A 72 12.84 5.65 -17.89
C ALA A 72 12.64 7.17 -17.80
N SER A 73 11.39 7.63 -17.67
CA SER A 73 11.07 9.05 -17.54
C SER A 73 11.64 9.66 -16.26
N LEU A 74 11.60 8.90 -15.15
CA LEU A 74 12.23 9.29 -13.89
C LEU A 74 13.76 9.35 -14.02
N LYS A 75 14.39 8.33 -14.61
CA LYS A 75 15.85 8.31 -14.81
C LYS A 75 16.34 9.45 -15.71
N LEU A 76 15.55 9.82 -16.72
CA LEU A 76 15.87 10.89 -17.66
C LEU A 76 15.46 12.29 -17.16
N GLY A 77 14.94 12.39 -15.93
CA GLY A 77 14.51 13.67 -15.33
C GLY A 77 13.30 14.31 -16.01
N ARG A 78 12.58 13.57 -16.87
CA ARG A 78 11.38 14.08 -17.57
C ARG A 78 10.15 14.11 -16.66
N LEU A 79 10.15 13.28 -15.63
CA LEU A 79 9.11 13.23 -14.62
C LEU A 79 9.67 13.74 -13.30
N ASN A 80 9.22 14.92 -12.86
CA ASN A 80 9.59 15.47 -11.57
C ASN A 80 8.59 15.00 -10.51
N VAL A 81 9.05 14.11 -9.62
CA VAL A 81 8.24 13.58 -8.50
C VAL A 81 7.74 14.71 -7.59
N MET A 82 8.50 15.81 -7.46
CA MET A 82 8.08 16.96 -6.66
C MET A 82 6.87 17.66 -7.26
N SER A 83 6.74 17.71 -8.58
CA SER A 83 5.56 18.28 -9.23
C SER A 83 4.30 17.46 -8.97
N ILE A 84 4.41 16.13 -8.92
CA ILE A 84 3.31 15.24 -8.51
C ILE A 84 2.95 15.51 -7.03
N ALA A 85 3.95 15.68 -6.17
CA ALA A 85 3.71 15.96 -4.76
C ALA A 85 2.95 17.28 -4.55
N GLU A 86 3.24 18.32 -5.33
CA GLU A 86 2.51 19.60 -5.29
C GLU A 86 1.03 19.44 -5.68
N ILE A 87 0.74 18.68 -6.74
CA ILE A 87 -0.65 18.34 -7.11
C ILE A 87 -1.34 17.59 -5.96
N GLY A 88 -0.66 16.60 -5.36
CA GLY A 88 -1.18 15.86 -4.22
C GLY A 88 -1.44 16.72 -2.98
N ARG A 89 -0.61 17.74 -2.73
CA ARG A 89 -0.83 18.72 -1.66
C ARG A 89 -2.08 19.56 -1.90
N ALA A 90 -2.31 19.98 -3.15
CA ALA A 90 -3.51 20.72 -3.52
C ALA A 90 -4.78 19.89 -3.28
N ASP A 91 -4.82 18.65 -3.78
CA ASP A 91 -5.97 17.75 -3.59
C ASP A 91 -6.22 17.42 -2.11
N LYS A 92 -5.15 17.13 -1.35
CA LYS A 92 -5.23 16.91 0.10
C LYS A 92 -5.82 18.13 0.83
N THR A 93 -5.45 19.34 0.40
CA THR A 93 -5.97 20.58 0.97
C THR A 93 -7.47 20.71 0.69
N ILE A 94 -7.90 20.50 -0.55
CA ILE A 94 -9.33 20.51 -0.93
C ILE A 94 -10.11 19.48 -0.10
N HIS A 95 -9.57 18.27 0.04
CA HIS A 95 -10.16 17.22 0.85
C HIS A 95 -10.31 17.64 2.32
N MET A 96 -9.26 18.20 2.92
CA MET A 96 -9.29 18.68 4.31
C MET A 96 -10.28 19.83 4.51
N LEU A 97 -10.31 20.81 3.61
CA LEU A 97 -11.26 21.91 3.69
C LEU A 97 -12.70 21.41 3.57
N THR A 98 -12.98 20.51 2.62
CA THR A 98 -14.30 19.87 2.47
C THR A 98 -14.70 19.09 3.72
N TYR A 99 -13.75 18.40 4.35
CA TYR A 99 -13.97 17.68 5.60
C TYR A 99 -14.25 18.64 6.77
N LEU A 100 -13.57 19.76 6.86
CA LEU A 100 -13.77 20.77 7.89
C LEU A 100 -15.06 21.59 7.71
N ASP A 101 -15.57 21.70 6.49
CA ASP A 101 -16.81 22.42 6.20
C ASP A 101 -18.06 21.56 6.49
N ASP A 102 -18.02 20.26 6.15
CA ASP A 102 -19.20 19.38 6.22
C ASP A 102 -19.20 18.48 7.48
N GLU A 103 -19.98 18.87 8.49
CA GLU A 103 -20.13 18.09 9.73
C GLU A 103 -20.71 16.68 9.51
N ASN A 104 -21.60 16.51 8.53
CA ASN A 104 -22.19 15.20 8.22
C ASN A 104 -21.14 14.26 7.60
N LYS A 105 -20.26 14.77 6.73
CA LYS A 105 -19.10 14.02 6.24
C LYS A 105 -18.15 13.64 7.37
N ARG A 106 -17.84 14.56 8.29
CA ARG A 106 -17.00 14.23 9.46
C ARG A 106 -17.58 13.08 10.28
N ARG A 107 -18.87 13.17 10.63
CA ARG A 107 -19.56 12.13 11.39
C ARG A 107 -19.54 10.77 10.68
N ARG A 108 -19.74 10.74 9.36
CA ARG A 108 -19.66 9.52 8.54
C ARG A 108 -18.26 8.91 8.51
N THR A 109 -17.21 9.71 8.32
CA THR A 109 -15.82 9.22 8.32
C THR A 109 -15.41 8.68 9.69
N LEU A 110 -15.81 9.31 10.78
CA LEU A 110 -15.54 8.81 12.14
C LEU A 110 -16.28 7.50 12.44
N GLN A 111 -17.50 7.32 11.92
CA GLN A 111 -18.22 6.03 12.02
C GLN A 111 -17.56 4.92 11.19
N GLN A 112 -16.95 5.25 10.05
CA GLN A 112 -16.15 4.30 9.25
C GLN A 112 -14.81 3.95 9.92
N LEU A 113 -14.21 4.88 10.66
CA LEU A 113 -12.98 4.64 11.44
C LEU A 113 -13.25 3.80 12.70
N ASN A 114 -14.45 3.92 13.28
CA ASN A 114 -14.93 3.13 14.41
C ASN A 114 -16.07 2.19 13.99
N PRO A 115 -15.85 1.19 13.12
CA PRO A 115 -16.90 0.21 12.87
C PRO A 115 -17.23 -0.47 14.20
N ARG A 116 -18.50 -0.41 14.63
CA ARG A 116 -19.00 -1.11 15.82
C ARG A 116 -18.43 -2.53 15.82
N LYS A 117 -17.60 -2.86 16.82
CA LYS A 117 -17.38 -4.25 17.25
C LYS A 117 -18.72 -4.78 17.77
N GLY A 118 -19.62 -5.13 16.86
CA GLY A 118 -20.94 -5.64 17.15
C GLY A 118 -21.05 -7.05 16.60
N GLY A 119 -20.86 -8.05 17.46
CA GLY A 119 -21.38 -9.40 17.20
C GLY A 119 -20.44 -10.55 17.55
N THR A 120 -20.19 -10.80 18.83
CA THR A 120 -20.05 -12.17 19.36
C THR A 120 -20.38 -12.18 20.85
N THR A 121 -21.67 -12.15 21.18
CA THR A 121 -22.14 -12.72 22.45
C THR A 121 -22.70 -14.09 22.12
N LYS A 122 -21.93 -15.14 22.43
CA LYS A 122 -22.37 -16.53 22.40
C LYS A 122 -23.63 -16.67 23.26
N ARG A 123 -24.78 -16.96 22.63
CA ARG A 123 -25.85 -17.71 23.32
C ARG A 123 -25.36 -19.15 23.46
N ARG A 124 -24.95 -19.53 24.67
CA ARG A 124 -25.01 -20.93 25.12
C ARG A 124 -26.38 -21.10 25.75
N SER A 125 -27.30 -21.77 25.05
CA SER A 125 -28.43 -22.43 25.68
C SER A 125 -27.96 -23.81 26.16
N VAL A 126 -28.20 -24.07 27.44
CA VAL A 126 -28.26 -25.41 28.04
C VAL A 126 -29.50 -26.12 27.48
#